data_AF-A0A5E4GNN0-F1
#
_entry.id   AF-A0A5E4GNN0-F1
#
_cell.length_a   1.000
_cell.length_b   1.000
_cell.length_c   1.000
_cell.angle_alpha   90.00
_cell.angle_beta   90.00
_cell.angle_gamma   90.00
#
_symmetry.space_group_name_H-M   'P 1'
#
loop_
_entity.id
_entity.type
_entity.pdbx_description
1 polymer ?
#
loop_
_entity_poly.entity_id
_entity_poly.type
_entity_poly.pdbx_seq_one_letter_code
_entity_poly.pdbx_strand_id
1 'polypeptide(L)' 'SDFNEMLSVDDKLGGAVTSRVQGFCSWFDNHGMVDLGFSGPKYTWRNTKVSERIGRAICTMNWRGLYADAH' A
#
# COMPACT_ATOMS: atom_id res chain seq x y z
N SER A 1 4.62 6.05 7.85
CA SER A 1 3.28 6.65 7.70
C SER A 1 2.28 5.53 7.53
N ASP A 2 1.27 5.45 8.40
CA ASP A 2 0.18 4.49 8.24
C ASP A 2 -0.97 5.22 7.53
N PHE A 3 -1.18 4.91 6.25
CA PHE A 3 -2.21 5.56 5.43
C PHE A 3 -3.59 4.92 5.64
N ASN A 4 -3.62 3.70 6.19
CA ASN A 4 -4.80 2.86 6.31
C ASN A 4 -5.54 2.59 4.98
N GLU A 5 -4.99 2.97 3.82
CA GLU A 5 -5.65 2.87 2.51
C GLU A 5 -5.04 1.80 1.61
N MET A 6 -5.84 1.30 0.67
CA MET A 6 -5.47 0.25 -0.29
C MET A 6 -5.10 0.84 -1.65
N LEU A 7 -4.07 0.30 -2.29
CA LEU A 7 -3.66 0.65 -3.67
C LEU A 7 -4.13 -0.39 -4.70
N SER A 8 -4.49 -1.58 -4.26
CA SER A 8 -5.04 -2.62 -5.12
C SER A 8 -6.13 -3.40 -4.40
N VAL A 9 -7.03 -4.00 -5.17
CA VAL A 9 -7.95 -5.03 -4.66
C VAL A 9 -7.18 -6.20 -4.04
N ASP A 10 -5.95 -6.48 -4.48
CA ASP A 10 -5.07 -7.51 -3.93
C ASP A 10 -4.56 -7.20 -2.52
N ASP A 11 -4.72 -5.95 -2.05
CA ASP A 11 -4.43 -5.58 -0.67
C ASP A 11 -5.49 -6.10 0.31
N LYS A 12 -6.59 -6.67 -0.19
CA LYS A 12 -7.64 -7.29 0.63
C LYS A 12 -7.79 -8.77 0.27
N LEU A 13 -7.85 -9.61 1.30
CA LEU A 13 -8.21 -11.01 1.17
C LEU A 13 -9.47 -11.29 2.00
N GLY A 14 -10.54 -11.72 1.33
CA GLY A 14 -11.85 -11.98 1.95
C GLY A 14 -12.71 -10.73 2.15
N GLY A 15 -13.97 -10.95 2.50
CA GLY A 15 -14.96 -9.87 2.65
C GLY A 15 -15.44 -9.29 1.31
N ALA A 16 -16.18 -8.17 1.37
CA ALA A 16 -16.72 -7.51 0.20
C ALA A 16 -15.68 -6.62 -0.50
N VAL A 17 -15.81 -6.49 -1.82
CA VAL A 17 -15.06 -5.51 -2.62
C VAL A 17 -15.43 -4.11 -2.15
N THR A 18 -14.43 -3.22 -2.04
CA THR A 18 -14.61 -1.85 -1.53
C THR A 18 -14.00 -0.83 -2.49
N SER A 19 -14.62 0.34 -2.58
CA SER A 19 -14.20 1.46 -3.45
C SER A 19 -13.00 2.25 -2.91
N ARG A 20 -12.45 1.88 -1.75
CA ARG A 20 -11.32 2.56 -1.08
C ARG A 20 -10.06 2.70 -1.95
N VAL A 21 -9.94 1.89 -3.00
CA VAL A 21 -8.79 1.91 -3.91
C VAL A 21 -8.70 3.20 -4.74
N GLN A 22 -9.83 3.76 -5.17
CA GLN A 22 -9.82 4.79 -6.23
C GLN A 22 -9.19 6.13 -5.82
N GLY A 23 -9.54 6.62 -4.62
CA GLY A 23 -9.08 7.93 -4.16
C GLY A 23 -7.58 7.93 -3.85
N PHE A 24 -7.11 6.88 -3.17
CA PHE A 24 -5.72 6.77 -2.79
C PHE A 24 -4.80 6.49 -3.98
N CYS A 25 -5.20 5.63 -4.93
CA CYS A 25 -4.45 5.42 -6.17
C CYS A 25 -4.25 6.73 -6.94
N SER A 26 -5.33 7.50 -7.14
CA SER A 26 -5.25 8.76 -7.88
C SER A 26 -4.28 9.75 -7.21
N TRP A 27 -4.32 9.85 -5.88
CA TRP A 27 -3.37 10.69 -5.13
C TRP A 27 -1.94 10.16 -5.24
N PHE A 28 -1.75 8.86 -5.10
CA PHE A 28 -0.46 8.18 -5.16
C PHE A 28 0.25 8.41 -6.50
N ASP A 29 -0.49 8.22 -7.60
CA ASP A 29 0.01 8.43 -8.95
C ASP A 29 0.32 9.91 -9.22
N ASN A 30 -0.58 10.82 -8.82
CA ASN A 30 -0.38 12.26 -9.00
C ASN A 30 0.83 12.83 -8.26
N HIS A 31 1.27 12.18 -7.18
CA HIS A 31 2.43 12.61 -6.40
C HIS A 31 3.72 11.86 -6.77
N GLY A 32 3.69 10.99 -7.80
CA GLY A 32 4.85 10.22 -8.23
C GLY A 32 5.40 9.32 -7.12
N MET A 33 4.48 8.76 -6.32
CA MET A 33 4.82 7.87 -5.23
C MET A 33 5.18 6.48 -5.75
N VAL A 34 6.00 5.77 -5.00
CA VAL A 34 6.47 4.42 -5.30
C VAL A 34 6.26 3.55 -4.08
N ASP A 35 5.72 2.35 -4.28
CA ASP A 35 5.60 1.35 -3.24
C ASP A 35 6.96 0.66 -3.08
N LEU A 36 7.52 0.73 -1.88
CA LEU A 36 8.79 0.08 -1.56
C LEU A 36 8.63 -1.44 -1.36
N GLY A 37 7.39 -1.93 -1.30
CA GLY A 37 7.08 -3.33 -1.10
C GLY A 37 6.96 -3.68 0.38
N PHE A 38 7.40 -4.88 0.74
CA PHE A 38 7.39 -5.37 2.11
C PHE A 38 8.47 -6.44 2.31
N SER A 39 9.11 -6.44 3.48
CA SER A 39 10.00 -7.50 3.95
C SER A 39 9.34 -8.24 5.12
N GLY A 40 8.44 -9.18 4.81
CA GLY A 40 7.67 -9.90 5.82
C GLY A 40 6.24 -10.24 5.39
N PRO A 41 5.26 -10.31 6.30
CA PRO A 41 3.88 -10.60 5.94
C PRO A 41 3.28 -9.47 5.09
N LYS A 42 2.70 -9.83 3.94
CA LYS A 42 2.01 -8.88 3.04
C LYS A 42 0.90 -8.11 3.74
N TYR A 43 0.11 -8.79 4.60
CA TYR A 43 -1.02 -8.20 5.31
C TYR A 43 -0.60 -7.74 6.69
N THR A 44 -0.83 -6.46 6.99
CA THR A 44 -0.47 -5.84 8.27
C THR A 44 -1.64 -5.78 9.24
N TRP A 45 -2.86 -6.04 8.77
CA TRP A 45 -4.06 -6.13 9.58
C TRP A 45 -4.88 -7.36 9.22
N ARG A 46 -5.52 -7.97 10.23
CA ARG A 46 -6.36 -9.15 10.05
C ARG A 46 -7.44 -9.23 11.12
N ASN A 47 -8.62 -9.67 10.70
CA ASN A 47 -9.66 -10.20 11.58
C ASN A 47 -9.97 -11.67 11.21
N THR A 48 -11.06 -12.23 11.76
CA THR A 48 -11.43 -13.65 11.55
C THR A 48 -11.76 -14.02 10.11
N LYS A 49 -12.15 -13.06 9.25
CA LYS A 49 -12.64 -13.30 7.88
C LYS A 49 -11.90 -12.52 6.80
N VAL A 50 -11.15 -11.49 7.18
CA VAL A 50 -10.54 -10.52 6.28
C VAL A 50 -9.09 -10.25 6.69
N SER A 51 -8.19 -10.18 5.72
CA SER A 51 -6.82 -9.67 5.88
C SER A 51 -6.60 -8.48 4.97
N GLU A 52 -5.97 -7.42 5.46
CA GLU A 52 -5.75 -6.17 4.72
C GLU A 52 -4.28 -5.72 4.81
N ARG A 53 -3.73 -5.22 3.70
CA ARG A 53 -2.44 -4.55 3.64
C ARG A 53 -2.68 -3.04 3.76
N ILE A 54 -2.73 -2.57 5.01
CA ILE A 54 -2.98 -1.16 5.35
C ILE A 54 -1.71 -0.40 5.75
N GLY A 55 -0.68 -1.13 6.17
CA GLY A 55 0.65 -0.61 6.46
C GLY A 55 1.53 -0.75 5.23
N ARG A 56 1.97 0.38 4.67
CA ARG A 56 2.83 0.43 3.48
C ARG A 56 3.94 1.44 3.65
N ALA A 57 5.14 1.04 3.23
CA ALA A 57 6.25 1.95 3.03
C ALA A 57 6.18 2.51 1.60
N ILE A 58 6.08 3.83 1.49
CA ILE A 58 6.05 4.53 0.19
C ILE A 58 7.09 5.64 0.19
N CYS A 59 7.62 5.96 -0.99
CA CYS A 59 8.56 7.06 -1.17
C CYS A 59 8.27 7.81 -2.47
N THR A 60 8.88 8.97 -2.68
CA THR A 60 8.87 9.64 -3.99
C THR A 60 9.92 9.02 -4.91
N MET A 61 9.75 9.18 -6.22
CA MET A 61 10.76 8.77 -7.21
C MET A 61 12.15 9.35 -6.95
N ASN A 62 12.23 10.63 -6.55
CA ASN A 62 13.51 11.26 -6.22
C ASN A 62 14.20 10.57 -5.04
N TRP A 63 13.43 10.22 -4.00
CA TRP A 63 13.98 9.50 -2.86
C TRP A 63 14.43 8.09 -3.25
N ARG A 64 13.65 7.39 -4.08
CA ARG A 64 14.02 6.06 -4.60
C ARG A 64 15.33 6.10 -5.40
N GLY A 65 15.56 7.15 -6.18
CA GLY A 65 16.81 7.34 -6.93
C GLY A 65 18.03 7.59 -6.04
N LEU A 66 17.84 8.24 -4.88
CA LEU A 66 18.91 8.49 -3.91
C LEU A 66 19.23 7.27 -3.04
N TYR A 67 18.25 6.39 -2.81
CA TYR A 67 18.35 5.24 -1.92
C TYR A 67 17.83 3.96 -2.60
N ALA A 68 18.49 3.55 -3.67
CA ALA A 68 18.04 2.43 -4.50
C ALA A 68 17.94 1.09 -3.74
N ASP A 69 18.78 0.89 -2.71
CA ASP A 69 18.84 -0.34 -1.91
C ASP A 69 17.86 -0.38 -0.72
N ALA A 70 17.12 0.71 -0.47
CA ALA A 70 16.20 0.77 0.66
C ALA A 70 14.88 0.06 0.34
N HIS A 71 14.50 -0.92 1.18
CA HIS A 71 13.25 -1.69 1.11
C HIS A 71 12.63 -1.86 2.49
#